data_AF-A0A937PB29-F1
#
_entry.id   AF-A0A937PB29-F1
#
_cell.length_a   1.000
_cell.length_b   1.000
_cell.length_c   1.000
_cell.angle_alpha   90.00
_cell.angle_beta   90.00
_cell.angle_gamma   90.00
#
_symmetry.space_group_name_H-M   'P 1'
#
loop_
_entity.id
_entity.type
_entity.pdbx_description
1 polymer ?
#
loop_
_entity_poly.entity_id
_entity_poly.type
_entity_poly.pdbx_seq_one_letter_code
_entity_poly.pdbx_strand_id
1 'polypeptide(L)' 'SAELTGLFGSAELTGLFGSAELTGLFGSAELTGLFGSAELRNSFPRSKLRGESINLIYSMNPSPRNQ' A
#
# COMPACT_ATOMS: atom_id res chain seq x y z
N SER A 1 -8.87 -1.14 12.30
CA SER A 1 -7.65 -1.12 11.48
C SER A 1 -7.79 -2.18 10.39
N ALA A 2 -7.10 -2.00 9.27
CA ALA A 2 -6.94 -3.04 8.24
C ALA A 2 -5.45 -3.35 8.08
N GLU A 3 -5.12 -4.62 7.93
CA GLU A 3 -3.75 -5.08 7.72
C GLU A 3 -3.75 -6.12 6.59
N LEU A 4 -2.83 -5.98 5.65
CA LEU A 4 -2.69 -6.90 4.53
C LEU A 4 -1.22 -7.18 4.26
N THR A 5 -0.86 -8.46 4.41
CA THR A 5 0.55 -8.90 4.40
C THR A 5 0.72 -10.09 3.48
N GLY A 6 1.67 -10.02 2.54
CA GLY A 6 1.95 -11.13 1.62
C GLY A 6 2.49 -10.73 0.24
N LEU A 7 2.47 -11.71 -0.67
CA LEU A 7 2.82 -11.54 -2.08
C LEU A 7 1.53 -11.51 -2.91
N PHE A 8 1.27 -10.38 -3.55
CA PHE A 8 0.07 -10.20 -4.36
C PHE A 8 0.45 -9.66 -5.74
N GLY A 9 -0.09 -10.27 -6.79
CA GLY A 9 0.02 -9.71 -8.14
C GLY A 9 -0.66 -8.35 -8.22
N SER A 10 -1.85 -8.24 -7.62
CA SER A 10 -2.64 -7.02 -7.47
C SER A 10 -3.38 -7.04 -6.14
N ALA A 11 -3.46 -5.90 -5.46
CA ALA A 11 -4.28 -5.73 -4.26
C ALA A 11 -5.15 -4.47 -4.38
N GLU A 12 -6.42 -4.60 -4.02
CA GLU A 12 -7.37 -3.49 -3.97
C GLU A 12 -7.98 -3.43 -2.58
N LEU A 13 -7.90 -2.27 -1.95
CA LEU A 13 -8.48 -2.00 -0.64
C LEU A 13 -9.41 -0.80 -0.75
N THR A 14 -10.71 -1.04 -0.50
CA THR A 14 -11.75 0.00 -0.55
C THR A 14 -12.51 0.08 0.76
N GLY A 15 -12.64 1.27 1.34
CA GLY A 15 -13.42 1.47 2.56
C GLY A 15 -13.05 2.69 3.41
N LEU A 16 -13.63 2.77 4.60
CA LEU A 16 -13.30 3.77 5.63
C LEU A 16 -12.47 3.08 6.71
N PHE A 17 -11.21 3.48 6.86
CA PHE A 17 -10.31 2.87 7.84
C PHE A 17 -9.71 3.93 8.76
N GLY A 18 -9.81 3.70 10.07
CA GLY A 18 -9.08 4.51 11.05
C GLY A 18 -7.57 4.41 10.83
N SER A 19 -7.07 3.20 10.58
CA SER A 19 -5.70 2.93 10.15
C SER A 19 -5.65 1.76 9.16
N ALA A 20 -4.77 1.83 8.16
CA ALA A 20 -4.50 0.76 7.20
C ALA A 20 -2.99 0.53 7.02
N GLU A 21 -2.56 -0.73 7.06
CA GLU A 21 -1.18 -1.13 6.84
C GLU A 21 -1.12 -2.18 5.72
N LEU A 22 -0.31 -1.91 4.69
CA LEU A 22 -0.01 -2.85 3.62
C LEU A 22 1.49 -3.10 3.57
N THR A 23 1.87 -4.34 3.84
CA THR A 23 3.27 -4.76 3.88
C THR A 23 3.46 -5.97 2.97
N GLY A 24 4.21 -5.82 1.89
CA GLY A 24 4.36 -6.93 0.95
C GLY A 24 4.92 -6.58 -0.41
N LEU A 25 4.99 -7.57 -1.28
CA LEU A 25 5.31 -7.36 -2.70
C LEU A 25 4.01 -7.26 -3.48
N PHE A 26 3.74 -6.06 -3.98
CA PHE A 26 2.57 -5.77 -4.81
C PHE A 26 3.02 -5.41 -6.21
N GLY A 27 2.59 -6.19 -7.21
CA GLY A 27 2.75 -5.82 -8.61
C GLY A 27 1.97 -4.54 -8.94
N SER A 28 0.74 -4.45 -8.41
CA SER A 28 -0.05 -3.23 -8.31
C SER A 28 -0.78 -3.20 -6.96
N ALA A 29 -0.92 -2.01 -6.38
CA ALA A 29 -1.76 -1.79 -5.20
C ALA A 29 -2.62 -0.55 -5.44
N GLU A 30 -3.91 -0.67 -5.23
CA GLU A 30 -4.88 0.41 -5.28
C GLU A 30 -5.60 0.52 -3.94
N LEU A 31 -5.56 1.73 -3.38
CA LEU A 31 -6.16 2.07 -2.09
C LEU A 31 -7.12 3.21 -2.30
N THR A 32 -8.40 2.96 -2.03
CA THR A 32 -9.49 3.89 -2.27
C THR A 32 -10.36 4.04 -1.04
N GLY A 33 -10.36 5.23 -0.45
CA GLY A 33 -11.05 5.44 0.82
C GLY A 33 -10.55 6.65 1.60
N LEU A 34 -11.14 6.84 2.78
CA LEU A 34 -10.63 7.76 3.80
C LEU A 34 -9.83 6.94 4.81
N PHE A 35 -8.57 7.32 4.98
CA PHE A 35 -7.66 6.72 5.93
C PHE A 35 -7.27 7.76 6.99
N GLY A 36 -7.48 7.46 8.27
CA GLY A 36 -6.90 8.28 9.34
C GLY A 36 -5.37 8.22 9.28
N SER A 37 -4.84 7.00 9.17
CA SER A 37 -3.43 6.75 8.84
C SER A 37 -3.32 5.60 7.85
N ALA A 38 -2.46 5.73 6.85
CA ALA A 38 -2.15 4.67 5.90
C ALA A 38 -0.64 4.48 5.82
N GLU A 39 -0.17 3.24 5.98
CA GLU A 39 1.22 2.86 5.82
C GLU A 39 1.35 1.81 4.71
N LEU A 40 2.22 2.08 3.76
CA LEU A 40 2.47 1.25 2.60
C LEU A 40 3.96 0.95 2.50
N ARG A 41 4.30 -0.32 2.70
CA ARG A 41 5.65 -0.86 2.56
C ARG A 41 5.65 -1.84 1.38
N ASN A 42 6.02 -1.34 0.19
CA ASN A 42 6.11 -2.13 -1.04
C ASN A 42 7.55 -2.14 -1.58
N SER A 43 7.92 -3.15 -2.36
CA SER A 43 9.25 -3.25 -2.99
C SER A 43 9.29 -3.06 -4.52
N PHE A 44 8.21 -2.58 -5.16
CA PHE A 44 8.11 -2.49 -6.64
C PHE A 44 7.40 -1.23 -7.18
N PRO A 45 7.62 -0.88 -8.47
CA PRO A 45 7.49 0.51 -8.97
C PRO A 45 6.06 1.00 -9.32
N ARG A 46 5.00 0.20 -9.13
CA ARG A 46 3.66 0.51 -9.68
C ARG A 46 2.50 0.48 -8.68
N SER A 47 2.72 0.93 -7.46
CA SER A 47 1.60 1.23 -6.54
C SER A 47 0.92 2.54 -6.92
N LYS A 48 -0.40 2.57 -6.99
CA LYS A 48 -1.20 3.76 -7.27
C LYS A 48 -2.19 3.99 -6.14
N LEU A 49 -1.85 4.89 -5.23
CA LEU A 49 -2.77 5.36 -4.21
C LEU A 49 -3.80 6.29 -4.83
N ARG A 50 -5.09 5.99 -4.63
CA ARG A 50 -6.22 6.84 -5.01
C ARG A 50 -7.16 6.96 -3.81
N GLY A 51 -6.72 7.62 -2.75
CA GLY A 51 -7.50 7.82 -1.53
C GLY A 51 -6.99 9.02 -0.75
N GLU A 52 -7.85 9.58 0.10
CA GLU A 52 -7.48 10.69 0.98
C GLU A 52 -7.03 10.13 2.32
N SER A 53 -5.81 10.45 2.71
CA SER A 53 -5.23 10.02 3.99
C SER A 53 -4.82 11.24 4.78
N ILE A 54 -5.16 11.30 6.07
CA ILE A 54 -4.69 12.38 6.95
C ILE A 54 -3.18 12.21 7.20
N ASN A 55 -2.72 10.97 7.38
CA ASN A 55 -1.32 10.61 7.42
C ASN A 55 -1.04 9.45 6.45
N LEU A 56 -0.23 9.69 5.42
CA LEU A 56 0.20 8.66 4.49
C LEU A 56 1.71 8.48 4.58
N ILE A 57 2.14 7.30 5.04
CA ILE A 57 3.54 6.89 5.04
C ILE A 57 3.74 5.91 3.89
N TYR A 58 4.54 6.32 2.91
CA TYR A 58 4.84 5.53 1.74
C TYR A 58 6.33 5.20 1.70
N SER A 59 6.68 3.94 1.94
CA SER A 59 8.04 3.43 1.93
C SER A 59 8.20 2.42 0.79
N MET A 60 8.87 2.83 -0.28
CA MET A 60 9.26 1.95 -1.38
C MET A 60 10.69 1.48 -1.15
N ASN A 61 10.89 0.17 -1.02
CA ASN A 61 12.22 -0.41 -1.07
C ASN A 61 12.49 -0.86 -2.51
N PRO A 62 13.20 -0.08 -3.34
CA PRO A 62 13.40 -0.46 -4.73
C PRO A 62 14.05 -1.84 -4.76
N SER A 63 13.43 -2.80 -5.47
CA SER A 63 14.04 -4.12 -5.67
C SER A 63 15.51 -3.97 -6.02
N PRO A 64 16.41 -4.77 -5.41
CA PRO A 64 17.81 -4.77 -5.83
C PRO A 64 17.79 -5.03 -7.33
N ARG A 65 18.28 -4.06 -8.11
CA ARG A 65 18.53 -4.30 -9.53
C ARG A 65 19.47 -5.50 -9.57
N ASN A 66 18.96 -6.68 -9.93
CA ASN A 66 19.82 -7.75 -10.40
C ASN A 66 20.48 -7.19 -11.66
N GLN A 67 21.70 -6.69 -11.50
CA GLN A 67 22.67 -6.51 -12.57
C GLN A 67 23.20 -7.89 -12.95
#